data_AF-A0A0C6G2F2-F1
#
_entry.id   AF-A0A0C6G2F2-F1
#
_cell.length_a   1.000
_cell.length_b   1.000
_cell.length_c   1.000
_cell.angle_alpha   90.00
_cell.angle_beta   90.00
_cell.angle_gamma   90.00
#
_symmetry.space_group_name_H-M   'P 1'
#
loop_
_entity.id
_entity.type
_entity.pdbx_description
1 polymer ?
#
loop_
_entity_poly.entity_id
_entity_poly.type
_entity_poly.pdbx_seq_one_letter_code
_entity_poly.pdbx_strand_id
1 'polypeptide(L)'
;MYSGKDPRGDTPTVVKEEIVQIGAYEVPMDVVHRTAFAPQPGAPMFDYMIDVETTGTNPEECAIIQIAAVRFNRLTKEIDHKMFDRCLAVPDGRYWSESTRDWWMGQPHVLEGIMRRMEDPAIVMRAFFDWVCEGSSICPRAFWGKPTTFDFNFLNSYFRQFGLMQPFHYREAVDLNSYLLGRGHENRREFWNTIEPVGDAHNALHDCLYQIRAVFNA
;
A
#
# COMPACT_ATOMS: atom_id res chain seq x y z
N MET A 1 -16.48 -40.31 42.10
CA MET A 1 -15.61 -40.28 40.90
C MET A 1 -16.43 -39.77 39.74
N TYR A 2 -15.94 -38.68 39.16
CA TYR A 2 -16.35 -37.91 37.98
C TYR A 2 -17.64 -38.25 37.20
N SER A 3 -18.58 -37.29 37.22
CA SER A 3 -19.53 -37.06 36.15
C SER A 3 -18.81 -36.41 34.95
N GLY A 4 -18.82 -37.07 33.79
CA GLY A 4 -18.42 -36.47 32.51
C GLY A 4 -19.64 -36.26 31.63
N LYS A 5 -20.15 -35.04 31.57
CA LYS A 5 -20.97 -34.58 30.43
C LYS A 5 -20.00 -34.05 29.39
N ASP A 6 -20.04 -34.59 28.17
CA ASP A 6 -19.51 -33.92 26.99
C ASP A 6 -20.41 -32.70 26.70
N PRO A 7 -19.89 -31.46 26.69
CA PRO A 7 -20.71 -30.27 26.49
C PRO A 7 -20.84 -29.84 25.02
N ARG A 8 -20.42 -30.65 24.03
CA ARG A 8 -20.52 -30.26 22.62
C ARG A 8 -21.56 -31.08 21.89
N GLY A 9 -22.82 -30.68 22.09
CA GLY A 9 -23.87 -30.96 21.12
C GLY A 9 -23.67 -30.12 19.87
N ASP A 10 -22.70 -30.47 19.03
CA ASP A 10 -22.61 -29.95 17.67
C ASP A 10 -23.54 -30.79 16.79
N THR A 11 -24.76 -30.30 16.59
CA THR A 11 -25.57 -30.69 15.43
C THR A 11 -24.76 -30.44 14.15
N PRO A 12 -24.72 -31.36 13.17
CA PRO A 12 -24.07 -31.11 11.90
C PRO A 12 -24.75 -29.90 11.25
N THR A 13 -24.04 -28.78 11.16
CA THR A 13 -24.50 -27.65 10.35
C THR A 13 -24.51 -28.14 8.91
N VAL A 14 -25.71 -28.33 8.34
CA VAL A 14 -25.87 -28.62 6.92
C VAL A 14 -25.29 -27.42 6.17
N VAL A 15 -24.09 -27.60 5.60
CA VAL A 15 -23.50 -26.64 4.68
C VAL A 15 -24.42 -26.65 3.47
N LYS A 16 -25.22 -25.60 3.29
CA LYS A 16 -25.94 -25.41 2.03
C LYS A 16 -24.89 -25.10 0.98
N GLU A 17 -24.61 -26.05 0.10
CA GLU A 17 -23.82 -25.81 -1.10
C GLU A 17 -24.56 -24.75 -1.92
N GLU A 18 -24.01 -23.55 -1.97
CA GLU A 18 -24.53 -22.49 -2.82
C GLU A 18 -23.83 -22.64 -4.17
N ILE A 19 -24.61 -22.92 -5.22
CA ILE A 19 -24.08 -23.07 -6.58
C ILE A 19 -24.05 -21.68 -7.21
N VAL A 20 -22.86 -21.23 -7.62
CA VAL A 20 -22.71 -19.98 -8.38
C VAL A 20 -22.53 -20.34 -9.85
N GLN A 21 -23.34 -19.71 -10.71
CA GLN A 21 -23.17 -19.78 -12.15
C GLN A 21 -22.07 -18.83 -12.59
N ILE A 22 -21.02 -19.38 -13.22
CA ILE A 22 -19.97 -18.60 -13.87
C ILE A 22 -19.98 -18.95 -15.36
N GLY A 23 -20.73 -18.17 -16.14
CA GLY A 23 -20.94 -18.46 -17.56
C GLY A 23 -21.76 -19.74 -17.75
N ALA A 24 -21.17 -20.75 -18.40
CA ALA A 24 -21.81 -22.05 -18.65
C ALA A 24 -21.50 -23.10 -17.58
N TYR A 25 -20.78 -22.74 -16.52
CA TYR A 25 -20.30 -23.67 -15.50
C TYR A 25 -20.97 -23.40 -14.15
N GLU A 26 -21.46 -24.49 -13.55
CA GLU A 26 -21.94 -24.51 -12.18
C GLU A 26 -20.75 -24.77 -11.26
N VAL A 27 -20.43 -23.82 -10.38
CA VAL A 27 -19.34 -23.98 -9.42
C VAL A 27 -19.95 -24.13 -8.01
N PRO A 28 -19.74 -25.28 -7.34
CA PRO A 28 -20.11 -25.42 -5.94
C PRO A 28 -19.21 -24.51 -5.10
N MET A 29 -19.80 -23.57 -4.38
CA MET A 29 -19.07 -22.69 -3.46
C MET A 29 -19.10 -23.27 -2.05
N ASP A 30 -17.93 -23.62 -1.52
CA ASP A 30 -17.74 -23.81 -0.09
C ASP A 30 -17.78 -22.44 0.59
N VAL A 31 -18.87 -22.15 1.31
CA VAL A 31 -19.13 -20.85 1.96
C VAL A 31 -18.19 -20.55 3.15
N VAL A 32 -17.22 -21.42 3.43
CA VAL A 32 -16.23 -21.17 4.48
C VAL A 32 -14.95 -20.58 3.88
N HIS A 33 -15.07 -19.42 3.25
CA HIS A 33 -13.94 -18.50 3.22
C HIS A 33 -13.80 -17.93 4.63
N ARG A 34 -12.95 -18.56 5.46
CA ARG A 34 -12.33 -17.81 6.55
C ARG A 34 -11.54 -16.70 5.88
N THR A 35 -12.15 -15.53 5.71
CA THR A 35 -11.39 -14.30 5.58
C THR A 35 -10.45 -14.31 6.78
N ALA A 36 -9.16 -14.46 6.51
CA ALA A 36 -8.19 -14.84 7.55
C ALA A 36 -8.18 -13.84 8.72
N PHE A 37 -8.76 -12.65 8.56
CA PHE A 37 -8.83 -11.64 9.60
C PHE A 37 -10.12 -10.82 9.47
N ALA A 38 -11.20 -11.26 10.13
CA ALA A 38 -12.28 -10.34 10.45
C ALA A 38 -11.71 -9.29 11.44
N PRO A 39 -11.81 -7.98 11.16
CA PRO A 39 -11.26 -6.96 12.04
C PRO A 39 -11.90 -7.04 13.43
N GLN A 40 -11.11 -6.77 14.48
CA GLN A 40 -11.65 -6.70 15.83
C GLN A 40 -12.65 -5.53 15.93
N PRO A 41 -13.84 -5.74 16.54
CA PRO A 41 -14.83 -4.68 16.70
C PRO A 41 -14.23 -3.45 17.42
N GLY A 42 -14.22 -2.30 16.75
CA GLY A 42 -13.84 -1.01 17.34
C GLY A 42 -12.44 -0.48 16.99
N ALA A 43 -11.58 -1.25 16.33
CA ALA A 43 -10.32 -0.71 15.79
C ALA A 43 -10.56 -0.06 14.41
N PRO A 44 -10.07 1.18 14.17
CA PRO A 44 -10.15 1.77 12.85
C PRO A 44 -9.33 0.94 11.85
N MET A 45 -9.99 0.50 10.78
CA MET A 45 -9.34 -0.22 9.68
C MET A 45 -8.62 0.80 8.80
N PHE A 46 -7.29 0.81 8.87
CA PHE A 46 -6.45 1.70 8.06
C PHE A 46 -5.77 0.97 6.92
N ASP A 47 -5.83 1.59 5.76
CA ASP A 47 -5.00 1.35 4.59
C ASP A 47 -3.77 2.24 4.60
N TYR A 48 -2.73 1.83 3.88
CA TYR A 48 -1.49 2.58 3.74
C TYR A 48 -1.31 3.00 2.29
N MET A 49 -1.59 4.26 1.95
CA MET A 49 -1.17 4.82 0.66
C MET A 49 0.31 5.11 0.74
N ILE A 50 1.10 4.57 -0.18
CA ILE A 50 2.55 4.65 -0.19
C ILE A 50 3.01 5.02 -1.59
N ASP A 51 3.91 5.98 -1.66
CA ASP A 51 4.50 6.48 -2.89
C ASP A 51 6.01 6.69 -2.68
N VAL A 52 6.80 6.44 -3.74
CA VAL A 52 8.26 6.59 -3.69
C VAL A 52 8.78 7.37 -4.90
N GLU A 53 9.71 8.29 -4.63
CA GLU A 53 10.50 8.93 -5.68
C GLU A 53 11.81 8.20 -5.87
N THR A 54 12.26 8.06 -7.11
CA THR A 54 13.37 7.16 -7.45
C THR A 54 14.36 7.76 -8.45
N THR A 55 15.55 7.17 -8.50
CA THR A 55 16.62 7.54 -9.44
C THR A 55 16.56 6.77 -10.77
N GLY A 56 15.50 6.00 -10.99
CA GLY A 56 15.26 5.17 -12.16
C GLY A 56 14.15 4.15 -11.90
N THR A 57 13.82 3.33 -12.89
CA THR A 57 12.63 2.45 -12.82
C THR A 57 12.94 1.00 -12.44
N ASN A 58 14.22 0.61 -12.35
CA ASN A 58 14.61 -0.74 -11.96
C ASN A 58 14.74 -0.82 -10.42
N PRO A 59 13.86 -1.55 -9.72
CA PRO A 59 13.84 -1.61 -8.26
C PRO A 59 15.02 -2.37 -7.67
N GLU A 60 15.89 -3.03 -8.44
CA GLU A 60 17.10 -3.71 -7.93
C GLU A 60 18.38 -2.88 -8.15
N GLU A 61 18.38 -1.95 -9.12
CA GLU A 61 19.56 -1.16 -9.49
C GLU A 61 19.43 0.32 -9.11
N CYS A 62 18.20 0.86 -9.11
CA CYS A 62 17.94 2.26 -8.84
C CYS A 62 17.63 2.49 -7.35
N ALA A 63 17.82 3.72 -6.90
CA ALA A 63 17.58 4.13 -5.53
C ALA A 63 16.21 4.77 -5.34
N ILE A 64 15.66 4.62 -4.13
CA ILE A 64 14.60 5.45 -3.60
C ILE A 64 15.25 6.70 -3.00
N ILE A 65 14.74 7.88 -3.33
CA ILE A 65 15.20 9.18 -2.81
C ILE A 65 14.16 9.87 -1.92
N GLN A 66 12.90 9.47 -1.98
CA GLN A 66 11.84 9.85 -1.04
C GLN A 66 10.90 8.68 -0.81
N ILE A 67 10.49 8.48 0.45
CA ILE A 67 9.39 7.58 0.81
C ILE A 67 8.35 8.43 1.54
N ALA A 68 7.11 8.35 1.09
CA ALA A 68 5.98 8.85 1.85
C ALA A 68 4.94 7.75 2.08
N ALA A 69 4.23 7.86 3.20
CA ALA A 69 3.12 7.00 3.50
C ALA A 69 2.06 7.70 4.35
N VAL A 70 0.80 7.46 4.03
CA VAL A 70 -0.35 8.03 4.71
C VAL A 70 -1.33 6.92 5.04
N ARG A 71 -1.70 6.82 6.32
CA ARG A 71 -2.76 5.92 6.78
C ARG A 71 -4.11 6.58 6.54
N PHE A 72 -5.05 5.84 5.98
CA PHE A 72 -6.39 6.34 5.69
C PHE A 72 -7.43 5.25 5.83
N ASN A 73 -8.67 5.62 6.15
CA ASN A 73 -9.79 4.70 6.21
C ASN A 73 -10.68 4.95 4.99
N ARG A 74 -10.68 4.02 4.03
CA ARG A 74 -11.49 4.14 2.80
C ARG A 74 -13.00 4.23 3.06
N LEU A 75 -13.50 3.71 4.17
CA LEU A 75 -14.94 3.68 4.49
C LEU A 75 -15.40 4.98 5.15
N THR A 76 -14.66 5.44 6.16
CA THR A 76 -14.99 6.69 6.89
C THR A 76 -14.46 7.93 6.19
N LYS A 77 -13.56 7.76 5.20
CA LYS A 77 -12.83 8.84 4.52
C LYS A 77 -11.94 9.67 5.44
N GLU A 78 -11.47 9.07 6.53
CA GLU A 78 -10.56 9.69 7.48
C GLU A 78 -9.10 9.46 7.07
N ILE A 79 -8.26 10.45 7.36
CA ILE A 79 -6.80 10.39 7.17
C ILE A 79 -6.15 10.50 8.56
N ASP A 80 -5.19 9.62 8.85
CA ASP A 80 -4.40 9.73 10.07
C ASP A 80 -3.43 10.92 9.96
N HIS A 81 -3.38 11.72 11.02
CA HIS A 81 -2.51 12.89 11.12
C HIS A 81 -1.01 12.53 11.20
N LYS A 82 -0.68 11.32 11.65
CA LYS A 82 0.71 10.84 11.73
C LYS A 82 1.10 10.20 10.40
N MET A 83 1.60 11.03 9.50
CA MET A 83 2.14 10.67 8.17
C MET A 83 3.64 10.33 8.26
N PHE A 84 4.15 9.59 7.27
CA PHE A 84 5.58 9.37 7.06
C PHE A 84 6.00 10.12 5.79
N ASP A 85 7.07 10.90 5.86
CA ASP A 85 7.69 11.58 4.71
C ASP A 85 9.17 11.81 5.02
N ARG A 86 10.05 11.03 4.36
CA ARG A 86 11.49 11.12 4.57
C ARG A 86 12.24 10.93 3.25
N CYS A 87 13.36 11.63 3.12
CA CYS A 87 14.24 11.56 1.97
C CYS A 87 15.49 10.74 2.30
N LEU A 88 16.02 10.03 1.31
CA LEU A 88 17.12 9.09 1.48
C LEU A 88 18.27 9.48 0.56
N ALA A 89 19.50 9.35 1.05
CA ALA A 89 20.67 9.34 0.18
C ALA A 89 20.66 8.08 -0.71
N VAL A 90 21.45 8.06 -1.78
CA VAL A 90 21.62 6.86 -2.60
C VAL A 90 22.48 5.85 -1.83
N PRO A 91 21.98 4.64 -1.50
CA PRO A 91 22.77 3.65 -0.79
C PRO A 91 23.75 2.93 -1.72
N ASP A 92 24.74 2.27 -1.13
CA ASP A 92 25.71 1.46 -1.86
C ASP A 92 25.02 0.42 -2.76
N GLY A 93 25.57 0.25 -3.97
CA GLY A 93 25.05 -0.68 -4.97
C GLY A 93 23.82 -0.18 -5.72
N ARG A 94 23.35 1.05 -5.49
CA ARG A 94 22.28 1.70 -6.25
C ARG A 94 22.80 2.87 -7.06
N TYR A 95 22.13 3.15 -8.18
CA TYR A 95 22.59 4.12 -9.17
C TYR A 95 21.45 4.95 -9.76
N TRP A 96 21.84 6.04 -10.40
CA TRP A 96 20.93 6.80 -11.26
C TRP A 96 20.92 6.18 -12.66
N SER A 97 19.73 6.03 -13.24
CA SER A 97 19.63 5.93 -14.69
C SER A 97 19.82 7.33 -15.29
N GLU A 98 20.48 7.42 -16.44
CA GLU A 98 20.71 8.71 -17.11
C GLU A 98 19.40 9.37 -17.53
N SER A 99 18.46 8.59 -18.08
CA SER A 99 17.15 9.10 -18.49
C SER A 99 16.33 9.68 -17.33
N THR A 100 16.39 9.06 -16.16
CA THR A 100 15.68 9.59 -14.98
C THR A 100 16.40 10.79 -14.40
N ARG A 101 17.74 10.83 -14.44
CA ARG A 101 18.50 12.03 -14.08
C ARG A 101 18.10 13.21 -14.98
N ASP A 102 18.07 13.03 -16.30
CA ASP A 102 17.66 14.07 -17.25
C ASP A 102 16.21 14.52 -17.00
N TRP A 103 15.32 13.58 -16.69
CA TRP A 103 13.95 13.90 -16.32
C TRP A 103 13.86 14.77 -15.07
N TRP A 104 14.61 14.43 -14.01
CA TRP A 104 14.66 15.23 -12.78
C TRP A 104 15.26 16.62 -13.00
N MET A 105 16.17 16.79 -13.96
CA MET A 105 16.69 18.11 -14.34
C MET A 105 15.60 19.03 -14.93
N GLY A 106 14.48 18.48 -15.40
CA GLY A 106 13.29 19.23 -15.81
C GLY A 106 12.48 19.78 -14.63
N GLN A 107 12.73 19.32 -13.41
CA GLN A 107 11.99 19.66 -12.19
C GLN A 107 12.93 19.88 -10.98
N PRO A 108 13.89 20.83 -11.09
CA PRO A 108 14.98 20.97 -10.14
C PRO A 108 14.52 21.38 -8.74
N HIS A 109 13.43 22.15 -8.61
CA HIS A 109 12.91 22.59 -7.32
C HIS A 109 12.56 21.41 -6.39
N VAL A 110 11.85 20.41 -6.93
CA VAL A 110 11.41 19.25 -6.16
C VAL A 110 12.61 18.36 -5.81
N LEU A 111 13.50 18.12 -6.79
CA LEU A 111 14.73 17.37 -6.56
C LEU A 111 15.60 18.02 -5.48
N GLU A 112 15.81 19.33 -5.55
CA GLU A 112 16.58 20.06 -4.52
C GLU A 112 15.95 19.94 -3.14
N GLY A 113 14.62 20.00 -3.05
CA GLY A 113 13.88 19.78 -1.81
C GLY A 113 14.11 18.39 -1.22
N ILE A 114 14.14 17.36 -2.07
CA ILE A 114 14.46 15.99 -1.67
C ILE A 114 15.92 15.89 -1.17
N MET A 115 16.87 16.39 -1.97
CA MET A 115 18.30 16.30 -1.66
C MET A 115 18.70 17.05 -0.39
N ARG A 116 18.05 18.18 -0.08
CA ARG A 116 18.31 18.94 1.17
C ARG A 116 17.87 18.21 2.43
N ARG A 117 16.94 17.26 2.32
CA ARG A 117 16.40 16.46 3.43
C ARG A 117 16.94 15.04 3.45
N MET A 118 17.89 14.69 2.59
CA MET A 118 18.36 13.31 2.47
C MET A 118 19.03 12.83 3.76
N GLU A 119 18.68 11.63 4.17
CA GLU A 119 19.19 10.98 5.37
C GLU A 119 19.84 9.63 5.04
N ASP A 120 20.51 9.04 6.02
CA ASP A 120 21.05 7.70 5.88
C ASP A 120 19.92 6.69 5.56
N PRO A 121 20.05 5.91 4.47
CA PRO A 121 18.99 5.02 4.03
C PRO A 121 18.61 3.94 5.02
N ALA A 122 19.57 3.43 5.81
CA ALA A 122 19.28 2.42 6.82
C ALA A 122 18.45 3.01 7.97
N ILE A 123 18.72 4.26 8.37
CA ILE A 123 17.92 5.00 9.36
C ILE A 123 16.49 5.18 8.86
N VAL A 124 16.32 5.64 7.61
CA VAL A 124 14.99 5.91 7.06
C VAL A 124 14.19 4.62 6.90
N MET A 125 14.80 3.54 6.37
CA MET A 125 14.13 2.26 6.21
C MET A 125 13.74 1.61 7.53
N ARG A 126 14.57 1.76 8.57
CA ARG A 126 14.21 1.30 9.91
C ARG A 126 13.01 2.07 10.46
N ALA A 127 13.05 3.39 10.39
CA ALA A 127 11.97 4.24 10.86
C ALA A 127 10.66 3.99 10.08
N PHE A 128 10.75 3.74 8.77
CA PHE A 128 9.58 3.40 7.97
C PHE A 128 8.93 2.10 8.45
N PHE A 129 9.71 1.05 8.64
CA PHE A 129 9.20 -0.20 9.18
C PHE A 129 8.57 -0.01 10.57
N ASP A 130 9.25 0.70 11.47
CA ASP A 130 8.74 0.92 12.83
C ASP A 130 7.42 1.70 12.80
N TRP A 131 7.33 2.73 11.97
CA TRP A 131 6.09 3.49 11.74
C TRP A 131 4.96 2.61 11.20
N VAL A 132 5.24 1.70 10.26
CA VAL A 132 4.24 0.74 9.74
C VAL A 132 3.78 -0.21 10.85
N CYS A 133 4.72 -0.74 11.64
CA CYS A 133 4.43 -1.69 12.72
C CYS A 133 3.68 -1.07 13.91
N GLU A 134 3.98 0.17 14.27
CA GLU A 134 3.26 0.91 15.32
C GLU A 134 1.77 1.04 15.03
N GLY A 135 1.39 1.22 13.76
CA GLY A 135 -0.01 1.40 13.37
C GLY A 135 -0.87 0.13 13.41
N SER A 136 -0.30 -1.04 13.74
CA SER A 136 -0.83 -2.30 13.19
C SER A 136 -0.89 -3.52 14.13
N SER A 137 -1.02 -3.35 15.45
CA SER A 137 -1.21 -4.54 16.30
C SER A 137 -2.56 -5.26 16.09
N ILE A 138 -3.53 -4.71 15.34
CA ILE A 138 -4.94 -5.17 15.38
C ILE A 138 -5.65 -5.31 14.00
N CYS A 139 -5.13 -4.80 12.88
CA CYS A 139 -5.83 -4.81 11.58
C CYS A 139 -4.97 -5.29 10.40
N PRO A 140 -5.57 -5.87 9.33
CA PRO A 140 -4.86 -6.19 8.09
C PRO A 140 -4.30 -4.91 7.45
N ARG A 141 -3.06 -5.00 6.93
CA ARG A 141 -2.31 -3.86 6.35
C ARG A 141 -2.35 -3.94 4.83
N ALA A 142 -3.34 -3.30 4.21
CA ALA A 142 -3.30 -3.17 2.75
C ALA A 142 -2.31 -2.08 2.35
N PHE A 143 -1.28 -2.47 1.61
CA PHE A 143 -0.42 -1.56 0.87
C PHE A 143 -1.19 -1.03 -0.33
N TRP A 144 -1.29 0.29 -0.49
CA TRP A 144 -1.84 0.95 -1.67
C TRP A 144 -0.72 1.68 -2.41
N GLY A 145 -0.68 1.54 -3.73
CA GLY A 145 0.26 2.25 -4.59
C GLY A 145 -0.28 2.44 -6.01
N LYS A 146 0.40 3.27 -6.81
CA LYS A 146 -0.07 3.65 -8.15
C LYS A 146 1.07 3.81 -9.17
N PRO A 147 1.56 2.71 -9.75
CA PRO A 147 1.08 1.33 -9.56
C PRO A 147 1.83 0.60 -8.44
N THR A 148 1.15 -0.37 -7.83
CA THR A 148 1.79 -1.27 -6.85
C THR A 148 3.01 -2.00 -7.42
N THR A 149 3.02 -2.30 -8.71
CA THR A 149 4.17 -2.93 -9.38
C THR A 149 5.43 -2.06 -9.41
N PHE A 150 5.32 -0.79 -9.03
CA PHE A 150 6.44 0.13 -8.86
C PHE A 150 6.78 0.28 -7.38
N ASP A 151 5.92 0.94 -6.60
CA ASP A 151 6.20 1.33 -5.22
C ASP A 151 6.49 0.12 -4.31
N PHE A 152 5.66 -0.92 -4.41
CA PHE A 152 5.81 -2.14 -3.60
C PHE A 152 7.13 -2.85 -3.92
N ASN A 153 7.52 -2.90 -5.20
CA ASN A 153 8.72 -3.60 -5.64
C ASN A 153 9.99 -2.87 -5.21
N PHE A 154 10.02 -1.54 -5.29
CA PHE A 154 11.10 -0.72 -4.74
C PHE A 154 11.26 -0.96 -3.23
N LEU A 155 10.18 -0.85 -2.47
CA LEU A 155 10.23 -1.08 -1.02
C LEU A 155 10.60 -2.51 -0.67
N ASN A 156 10.09 -3.50 -1.40
CA ASN A 156 10.45 -4.90 -1.21
C ASN A 156 11.95 -5.13 -1.45
N SER A 157 12.55 -4.49 -2.45
CA SER A 157 13.99 -4.56 -2.68
C SER A 157 14.78 -3.87 -1.56
N TYR A 158 14.33 -2.71 -1.08
CA TYR A 158 14.95 -2.02 0.04
C TYR A 158 14.86 -2.82 1.35
N PHE A 159 13.71 -3.41 1.68
CA PHE A 159 13.59 -4.25 2.86
C PHE A 159 14.60 -5.42 2.83
N ARG A 160 14.79 -6.07 1.68
CA ARG A 160 15.84 -7.10 1.53
C ARG A 160 17.25 -6.53 1.70
N GLN A 161 17.57 -5.42 1.05
CA GLN A 161 18.89 -4.79 1.12
C GLN A 161 19.28 -4.43 2.55
N PHE A 162 18.33 -3.92 3.35
CA PHE A 162 18.55 -3.50 4.73
C PHE A 162 18.24 -4.59 5.76
N GLY A 163 18.04 -5.85 5.34
CA GLY A 163 17.83 -6.99 6.25
C GLY A 163 16.55 -6.91 7.09
N LEU A 164 15.51 -6.25 6.55
CA LEU A 164 14.22 -6.06 7.21
C LEU A 164 13.18 -7.00 6.64
N MET A 165 12.25 -7.45 7.49
CA MET A 165 11.07 -8.17 7.03
C MET A 165 10.15 -7.20 6.29
N GLN A 166 9.54 -7.66 5.20
CA GLN A 166 8.48 -6.93 4.50
C GLN A 166 7.21 -6.91 5.39
N PRO A 167 6.76 -5.75 5.88
CA PRO A 167 5.58 -5.68 6.75
C PRO A 167 4.25 -5.85 6.01
N PHE A 168 4.21 -5.68 4.68
CA PHE A 168 3.00 -5.81 3.87
C PHE A 168 2.93 -7.17 3.16
N HIS A 169 1.83 -7.90 3.34
CA HIS A 169 1.66 -9.16 2.63
C HIS A 169 1.30 -8.92 1.16
N TYR A 170 2.00 -9.54 0.22
CA TYR A 170 1.85 -9.27 -1.22
C TYR A 170 0.43 -9.57 -1.75
N ARG A 171 -0.34 -10.47 -1.10
CA ARG A 171 -1.75 -10.75 -1.46
C ARG A 171 -2.73 -9.68 -1.00
N GLU A 172 -2.31 -8.77 -0.13
CA GLU A 172 -3.13 -7.70 0.43
C GLU A 172 -2.81 -6.34 -0.22
N ALA A 173 -1.82 -6.29 -1.12
CA ALA A 173 -1.51 -5.06 -1.86
C ALA A 173 -2.63 -4.72 -2.84
N VAL A 174 -3.01 -3.45 -2.90
CA VAL A 174 -4.08 -2.93 -3.73
C VAL A 174 -3.52 -1.91 -4.72
N ASP A 175 -3.66 -2.24 -6.00
CA ASP A 175 -3.31 -1.32 -7.07
C ASP A 175 -4.41 -0.29 -7.31
N LEU A 176 -4.09 0.99 -7.17
CA LEU A 176 -5.07 2.06 -7.32
C LEU A 176 -5.66 2.11 -8.74
N ASN A 177 -4.88 1.81 -9.79
CA ASN A 177 -5.43 1.82 -11.16
C ASN A 177 -6.46 0.70 -11.35
N SER A 178 -6.17 -0.49 -10.83
CA SER A 178 -7.10 -1.63 -10.85
C SER A 178 -8.34 -1.36 -9.99
N TYR A 179 -8.16 -0.74 -8.81
CA TYR A 179 -9.28 -0.33 -7.97
C TYR A 179 -10.20 0.64 -8.71
N LEU A 180 -9.66 1.71 -9.30
CA LEU A 180 -10.46 2.70 -10.05
C LEU A 180 -11.19 2.05 -11.23
N LEU A 181 -10.54 1.14 -11.96
CA LEU A 181 -11.19 0.37 -13.02
C LEU A 181 -12.38 -0.45 -12.48
N GLY A 182 -12.18 -1.16 -11.36
CA GLY A 182 -13.25 -1.93 -10.71
C GLY A 182 -14.39 -1.08 -10.15
N ARG A 183 -14.17 0.23 -9.95
CA ARG A 183 -15.18 1.21 -9.57
C ARG A 183 -15.93 1.80 -10.77
N GLY A 184 -15.60 1.40 -12.00
CA GLY A 184 -16.25 1.85 -13.23
C GLY A 184 -15.55 3.03 -13.92
N HIS A 185 -14.37 3.44 -13.45
CA HIS A 185 -13.59 4.51 -14.08
C HIS A 185 -12.71 3.96 -15.20
N GLU A 186 -13.34 3.54 -16.30
CA GLU A 186 -12.64 2.99 -17.47
C GLU A 186 -11.68 4.02 -18.09
N ASN A 187 -12.15 5.26 -18.24
CA ASN A 187 -11.30 6.39 -18.63
C ASN A 187 -10.68 7.05 -17.39
N ARG A 188 -9.59 6.46 -16.90
CA ARG A 188 -8.89 6.99 -15.72
C ARG A 188 -8.46 8.45 -15.88
N ARG A 189 -8.11 8.90 -17.09
CA ARG A 189 -7.68 10.28 -17.33
C ARG A 189 -8.80 11.28 -17.05
N GLU A 190 -10.01 10.98 -17.53
CA GLU A 190 -11.18 11.81 -17.24
C GLU A 190 -11.49 11.83 -15.75
N PHE A 191 -11.40 10.68 -15.07
CA PHE A 191 -11.57 10.62 -13.62
C PHE A 191 -10.56 11.52 -12.89
N TRP A 192 -9.26 11.42 -13.20
CA TRP A 192 -8.22 12.25 -12.58
C TRP A 192 -8.42 13.75 -12.83
N ASN A 193 -9.04 14.16 -13.94
CA ASN A 193 -9.37 15.57 -14.18
C ASN A 193 -10.48 16.11 -13.25
N THR A 194 -11.20 15.24 -12.54
CA THR A 194 -12.21 15.64 -11.55
C THR A 194 -11.66 15.73 -10.12
N ILE A 195 -10.41 15.29 -9.92
CA ILE A 195 -9.76 15.29 -8.61
C ILE A 195 -8.87 16.52 -8.52
N GLU A 196 -9.14 17.38 -7.54
CA GLU A 196 -8.28 18.52 -7.25
C GLU A 196 -6.86 18.05 -6.89
N PRO A 197 -5.81 18.58 -7.54
CA PRO A 197 -4.43 18.26 -7.18
C PRO A 197 -4.09 18.61 -5.73
N VAL A 198 -3.04 17.99 -5.20
CA VAL A 198 -2.48 18.31 -3.89
C VAL A 198 -1.01 18.65 -4.08
N GLY A 199 -0.61 19.85 -3.67
CA GLY A 199 0.79 20.28 -3.65
C GLY A 199 1.50 20.16 -5.00
N ASP A 200 2.82 19.99 -4.92
CA ASP A 200 3.71 19.75 -6.06
C ASP A 200 3.63 18.28 -6.50
N ALA A 201 3.52 18.05 -7.82
CA ALA A 201 3.70 16.73 -8.41
C ALA A 201 5.13 16.23 -8.22
N HIS A 202 5.30 14.90 -8.12
CA HIS A 202 6.59 14.23 -7.91
C HIS A 202 7.20 14.51 -6.52
N ASN A 203 6.31 14.78 -5.56
CA ASN A 203 6.60 14.78 -4.15
C ASN A 203 5.74 13.67 -3.55
N ALA A 204 6.38 12.62 -3.05
CA ALA A 204 5.70 11.40 -2.63
C ALA A 204 4.56 11.64 -1.63
N LEU A 205 4.68 12.63 -0.72
CA LEU A 205 3.63 12.92 0.26
C LEU A 205 2.40 13.56 -0.40
N HIS A 206 2.65 14.51 -1.29
CA HIS A 206 1.59 15.15 -2.07
C HIS A 206 0.87 14.12 -2.95
N ASP A 207 1.64 13.24 -3.60
CA ASP A 207 1.11 12.16 -4.41
C ASP A 207 0.29 11.16 -3.58
N CYS A 208 0.73 10.76 -2.38
CA CYS A 208 -0.09 9.96 -1.45
C CYS A 208 -1.44 10.63 -1.15
N LEU A 209 -1.45 11.91 -0.80
CA LEU A 209 -2.67 12.64 -0.45
C LEU A 209 -3.60 12.81 -1.66
N TYR A 210 -3.03 13.07 -2.84
CA TYR A 210 -3.78 13.15 -4.09
C TYR A 210 -4.40 11.80 -4.46
N GLN A 211 -3.66 10.71 -4.29
CA GLN A 211 -4.12 9.35 -4.52
C GLN A 211 -5.22 8.92 -3.54
N ILE A 212 -5.10 9.29 -2.26
CA ILE A 212 -6.18 9.07 -1.27
C ILE A 212 -7.43 9.85 -1.65
N ARG A 213 -7.28 11.11 -2.11
CA ARG A 213 -8.41 11.91 -2.58
C ARG A 213 -9.13 11.22 -3.73
N ALA A 214 -8.40 10.60 -4.66
CA ALA A 214 -8.99 9.76 -5.70
C ALA A 214 -9.76 8.57 -5.09
N VAL A 215 -9.21 7.84 -4.13
CA VAL A 215 -9.94 6.74 -3.46
C VAL A 215 -11.26 7.22 -2.84
N PHE A 216 -11.26 8.40 -2.22
CA PHE A 216 -12.46 8.96 -1.59
C PHE A 216 -13.54 9.44 -2.57
N ASN A 217 -13.18 9.65 -3.84
CA ASN A 217 -14.10 10.12 -4.88
C ASN A 217 -14.43 9.04 -5.93
N ALA A 218 -13.94 7.81 -5.75
CA ALA A 218 -14.09 6.70 -6.69
C ALA A 218 -15.41 5.90 -6.57
#